data_AF-A0AA44XZ10-F1
#
_entry.id   AF-A0AA44XZ10-F1
#
_cell.length_a   1.000
_cell.length_b   1.000
_cell.length_c   1.000
_cell.angle_alpha   90.00
_cell.angle_beta   90.00
_cell.angle_gamma   90.00
#
_symmetry.space_group_name_H-M   'P 1'
#
loop_
_entity.id
_entity.type
_entity.pdbx_description
1 polymer ?
#
loop_
_entity_poly.entity_id
_entity_poly.type
_entity_poly.pdbx_seq_one_letter_code
_entity_poly.pdbx_strand_id
1 'polypeptide(L)'
;MADVRVPVSTLKWIGDSLFCGGDPALFQFMRSDGAIEIMLLEECLTIVHRIDTYGRGRIVSALEYGLQHNMLADADRDAWQAERARVVSWTD
;
A
#
# COMPACT_ATOMS: atom_id res chain seq x y z
N MET A 1 -12.45 -12.73 -24.24
CA MET A 1 -12.16 -12.62 -22.79
C MET A 1 -10.66 -12.57 -22.66
N ALA A 2 -10.09 -11.40 -22.37
CA ALA A 2 -8.66 -11.30 -22.13
C ALA A 2 -8.36 -12.00 -20.80
N ASP A 3 -7.47 -12.98 -20.83
CA ASP A 3 -6.91 -13.62 -19.65
C ASP A 3 -6.09 -12.57 -18.90
N VAL A 4 -6.76 -11.85 -17.98
CA VAL A 4 -6.10 -10.93 -17.06
C VAL A 4 -5.33 -11.81 -16.09
N ARG A 5 -4.10 -12.19 -16.47
CA ARG A 5 -3.16 -12.81 -15.55
C ARG A 5 -2.95 -11.87 -14.38
N VAL A 6 -3.61 -12.18 -13.25
CA VAL A 6 -3.34 -11.53 -11.98
C VAL A 6 -1.84 -11.77 -11.69
N PRO A 7 -1.04 -10.71 -11.50
CA PRO A 7 0.36 -10.89 -11.12
C PRO A 7 0.44 -11.75 -9.87
N VAL A 8 1.33 -12.76 -9.87
CA VAL A 8 1.60 -13.54 -8.66
C VAL A 8 2.16 -12.56 -7.63
N SER A 9 1.45 -12.37 -6.51
CA SER A 9 1.92 -11.52 -5.43
C SER A 9 3.25 -12.07 -4.91
N THR A 10 4.29 -11.23 -4.88
CA THR A 10 5.62 -11.59 -4.38
C THR A 10 5.87 -11.07 -2.97
N LEU A 11 4.98 -10.22 -2.45
CA LEU A 11 5.11 -9.55 -1.17
C LEU A 11 3.88 -9.81 -0.29
N LYS A 12 4.12 -10.47 0.84
CA LYS A 12 3.11 -10.71 1.87
C LYS A 12 3.08 -9.56 2.85
N TRP A 13 1.90 -9.06 3.18
CA TRP A 13 1.74 -8.01 4.17
C TRP A 13 2.21 -8.43 5.57
N ILE A 14 2.94 -7.55 6.27
CA ILE A 14 3.27 -7.69 7.69
C ILE A 14 2.56 -6.59 8.50
N GLY A 15 2.74 -5.33 8.13
CA GLY A 15 2.21 -4.20 8.88
C GLY A 15 2.66 -2.84 8.35
N ASP A 16 2.20 -1.79 9.01
CA ASP A 16 2.50 -0.41 8.68
C ASP A 16 2.63 0.46 9.95
N SER A 17 3.18 1.66 9.77
CA SER A 17 3.25 2.69 10.81
C SER A 17 2.37 3.90 10.51
N LEU A 18 1.27 3.73 9.75
CA LEU A 18 0.33 4.83 9.51
C LEU A 18 -0.17 5.37 10.85
N PHE A 19 -0.42 6.68 10.87
CA PHE A 19 -0.92 7.41 12.03
C PHE A 19 0.05 7.52 13.21
N CYS A 20 1.30 7.09 13.05
CA CYS A 20 2.33 7.26 14.06
C CYS A 20 3.12 8.55 13.81
N GLY A 21 2.80 9.62 14.55
CA GLY A 21 3.72 10.74 14.76
C GLY A 21 3.83 11.78 13.65
N GLY A 22 3.04 11.68 12.58
CA GLY A 22 3.03 12.67 11.49
C GLY A 22 4.22 12.57 10.52
N ASP A 23 5.11 11.61 10.74
CA ASP A 23 6.16 11.23 9.80
C ASP A 23 5.58 10.34 8.67
N PRO A 24 6.23 10.30 7.49
CA PRO A 24 5.87 9.37 6.42
C PRO A 24 5.83 7.92 6.92
N ALA A 25 4.78 7.20 6.56
CA ALA A 25 4.55 5.84 7.04
C ALA A 25 5.50 4.84 6.38
N LEU A 26 5.96 3.89 7.21
CA LEU A 26 6.73 2.73 6.79
C LEU A 26 5.80 1.54 6.62
N PHE A 27 6.00 0.81 5.54
CA PHE A 27 5.26 -0.41 5.20
C PHE A 27 6.21 -1.59 5.18
N GLN A 28 5.79 -2.68 5.82
CA GLN A 28 6.59 -3.88 6.00
C GLN A 28 5.98 -5.05 5.25
N PHE A 29 6.81 -5.72 4.46
CA PHE A 29 6.42 -6.87 3.65
C PHE A 29 7.41 -8.03 3.83
N MET A 30 6.90 -9.25 3.72
CA MET A 30 7.71 -10.47 3.63
C MET A 30 7.79 -10.91 2.18
N ARG A 31 9.01 -11.07 1.67
CA ARG A 31 9.29 -11.67 0.36
C ARG A 31 9.09 -13.18 0.40
N SER A 32 9.02 -13.80 -0.77
CA SER A 32 8.93 -15.27 -0.91
C SER A 32 10.14 -16.02 -0.36
N ASP A 33 11.31 -15.38 -0.27
CA ASP A 33 12.52 -15.92 0.35
C ASP A 33 12.57 -15.74 1.88
N GLY A 34 11.52 -15.16 2.47
CA GLY A 34 11.39 -14.92 3.90
C GLY A 34 12.04 -13.63 4.39
N ALA A 35 12.75 -12.88 3.53
CA ALA A 35 13.33 -11.59 3.92
C ALA A 35 12.24 -10.52 4.08
N ILE A 36 12.48 -9.58 5.01
CA ILE A 36 11.59 -8.44 5.27
C ILE A 36 12.08 -7.23 4.46
N GLU A 37 11.17 -6.64 3.68
CA GLU A 37 11.36 -5.34 3.05
C GLU A 37 10.56 -4.29 3.82
N ILE A 38 11.19 -3.13 4.04
CA ILE A 38 10.58 -1.95 4.64
C ILE A 38 10.74 -0.81 3.65
N MET A 39 9.65 -0.13 3.34
CA MET A 39 9.62 0.95 2.34
C MET A 39 8.62 2.03 2.72
N LEU A 40 8.78 3.20 2.12
CA LEU A 40 7.83 4.31 2.30
C LEU A 40 6.54 4.07 1.51
N LEU A 41 5.49 4.85 1.81
CA LEU A 41 4.22 4.75 1.09
C LEU A 41 4.41 4.91 -0.43
N GLU A 42 5.15 5.92 -0.86
CA GLU A 42 5.35 6.20 -2.30
C GLU A 42 5.89 4.98 -3.05
N GLU A 43 6.96 4.37 -2.52
CA GLU A 43 7.55 3.15 -3.07
C GLU A 43 6.54 1.99 -3.08
N CYS A 44 5.81 1.80 -1.98
CA CYS A 44 4.76 0.80 -1.85
C CYS A 44 3.67 0.95 -2.94
N LEU A 45 3.24 2.18 -3.23
CA LEU A 45 2.22 2.44 -4.24
C LEU A 45 2.73 2.08 -5.64
N THR A 46 4.01 2.31 -5.97
CA THR A 46 4.57 1.92 -7.28
C THR A 46 4.54 0.41 -7.53
N ILE A 47 4.70 -0.39 -6.47
CA ILE A 47 4.74 -1.86 -6.54
C ILE A 47 3.47 -2.54 -6.04
N VAL A 48 2.36 -1.81 -5.89
CA VAL A 48 1.12 -2.33 -5.28
C VAL A 48 0.61 -3.63 -5.92
N HIS A 49 0.84 -3.82 -7.22
CA HIS A 49 0.49 -5.01 -7.98
C HIS A 49 1.26 -6.28 -7.55
N ARG A 50 2.34 -6.14 -6.78
CA ARG A 50 3.15 -7.24 -6.22
C ARG A 50 2.74 -7.63 -4.80
N ILE A 51 1.87 -6.84 -4.17
CA ILE A 51 1.42 -7.05 -2.79
C ILE A 51 0.23 -8.02 -2.78
N ASP A 52 0.18 -8.89 -1.78
CA ASP A 52 -0.95 -9.79 -1.57
C ASP A 52 -2.28 -9.03 -1.42
N THR A 53 -3.39 -9.72 -1.68
CA THR A 53 -4.73 -9.10 -1.64
C THR A 53 -5.08 -8.52 -0.27
N TYR A 54 -4.62 -9.17 0.81
CA TYR A 54 -4.85 -8.68 2.17
C TYR A 54 -4.16 -7.34 2.40
N GLY A 55 -2.89 -7.21 2.06
CA GLY A 55 -2.10 -5.99 2.16
C GLY A 55 -2.67 -4.86 1.33
N ARG A 56 -3.06 -5.14 0.07
CA ARG A 56 -3.70 -4.14 -0.79
C ARG A 56 -4.97 -3.58 -0.14
N GLY A 57 -5.84 -4.46 0.39
CA GLY A 57 -7.05 -4.04 1.10
C GLY A 57 -6.75 -3.21 2.36
N ARG A 58 -5.71 -3.57 3.12
CA ARG A 58 -5.25 -2.83 4.31
C ARG A 58 -4.77 -1.43 3.94
N ILE A 59 -3.91 -1.31 2.92
CA ILE A 59 -3.38 -0.04 2.42
C ILE A 59 -4.53 0.88 2.03
N VAL A 60 -5.42 0.44 1.14
CA VAL A 60 -6.55 1.25 0.67
C VAL A 60 -7.43 1.69 1.84
N SER A 61 -7.84 0.74 2.69
CA SER A 61 -8.74 1.05 3.82
C SER A 61 -8.12 2.06 4.79
N ALA A 62 -6.82 1.90 5.12
CA ALA A 62 -6.13 2.79 6.04
C ALA A 62 -5.91 4.18 5.43
N LEU A 63 -5.52 4.28 4.16
CA LEU A 63 -5.32 5.57 3.50
C LEU A 63 -6.62 6.34 3.30
N GLU A 64 -7.73 5.66 2.95
CA GLU A 64 -9.05 6.30 2.88
C GLU A 64 -9.48 6.85 4.24
N TYR A 65 -9.33 6.05 5.30
CA TYR A 65 -9.62 6.48 6.66
C TYR A 65 -8.74 7.68 7.06
N GLY A 66 -7.44 7.57 6.84
CA GLY A 66 -6.47 8.62 7.14
C GLY A 66 -6.78 9.93 6.43
N LEU A 67 -7.16 9.87 5.16
CA LEU A 67 -7.54 11.03 4.38
C LEU A 67 -8.82 11.68 4.91
N GLN A 68 -9.85 10.89 5.21
CA GLN A 68 -11.12 11.37 5.75
C GLN A 68 -10.98 12.04 7.12
N HIS A 69 -10.04 11.57 7.94
CA HIS A 69 -9.82 12.06 9.31
C HIS A 69 -8.63 13.01 9.44
N ASN A 70 -7.98 13.41 8.33
CA ASN A 70 -6.79 14.26 8.31
C ASN A 70 -5.65 13.73 9.21
N MET A 71 -5.41 12.42 9.16
CA MET A 71 -4.41 11.71 9.99
C MET A 71 -3.17 11.27 9.20
N LEU A 72 -3.14 11.51 7.88
CA LEU A 72 -1.96 11.24 7.06
C LEU A 72 -0.96 12.38 7.18
N ALA A 73 0.32 12.02 7.26
CA ALA A 73 1.43 12.93 6.98
C ALA A 73 1.23 13.57 5.60
N ASP A 74 1.68 14.81 5.41
CA ASP A 74 1.41 15.53 4.16
C ASP A 74 1.98 14.80 2.93
N ALA A 75 3.18 14.23 3.04
CA ALA A 75 3.78 13.43 1.96
C ALA A 75 2.93 12.19 1.61
N ASP A 76 2.41 11.49 2.62
CA ASP A 76 1.58 10.31 2.41
C ASP A 76 0.21 10.67 1.82
N ARG A 77 -0.33 11.82 2.25
CA ARG A 77 -1.59 12.36 1.72
C ARG A 77 -1.44 12.67 0.24
N ASP A 78 -0.39 13.38 -0.14
CA ASP A 78 -0.13 13.77 -1.52
C ASP A 78 0.13 12.55 -2.42
N ALA A 79 0.95 11.61 -1.94
CA ALA A 79 1.20 10.35 -2.63
C ALA A 79 -0.09 9.53 -2.82
N TRP A 80 -0.93 9.44 -1.79
CA TRP A 80 -2.22 8.75 -1.90
C TRP A 80 -3.13 9.43 -2.91
N GLN A 81 -3.28 10.75 -2.85
CA GLN A 81 -4.15 11.48 -3.78
C GLN A 81 -3.73 11.31 -5.24
N ALA A 82 -2.42 11.27 -5.53
CA ALA A 82 -1.91 11.06 -6.88
C ALA A 82 -2.21 9.65 -7.43
N GLU A 83 -2.11 8.63 -6.58
CA GLU A 83 -2.12 7.22 -7.02
C GLU A 83 -3.43 6.49 -6.74
N ARG A 84 -4.35 7.08 -5.96
CA ARG A 84 -5.60 6.48 -5.48
C ARG A 84 -6.39 5.76 -6.56
N ALA A 85 -6.66 6.44 -7.69
CA ALA A 85 -7.48 5.88 -8.76
C ALA A 85 -6.84 4.61 -9.36
N ARG A 86 -5.52 4.61 -9.52
CA ARG A 86 -4.77 3.45 -10.03
C ARG A 86 -4.74 2.32 -9.02
N VAL A 87 -4.56 2.61 -7.74
CA VAL A 87 -4.44 1.58 -6.70
C VAL A 87 -5.77 0.88 -6.44
N VAL A 88 -6.88 1.64 -6.40
CA VAL A 88 -8.23 1.09 -6.21
C VAL A 88 -8.64 0.17 -7.36
N SER A 89 -8.19 0.42 -8.60
CA SER A 89 -8.49 -0.50 -9.72
C SER A 89 -7.81 -1.88 -9.60
N TRP A 90 -6.92 -2.08 -8.62
CA TRP A 90 -6.31 -3.40 -8.33
C TRP A 90 -7.02 -4.16 -7.21
N THR A 91 -8.02 -3.56 -6.57
CA THR A 91 -8.80 -4.18 -5.49
C THR A 91 -10.16 -4.72 -5.92
N ASP A 92 -10.64 -4.34 -7.10
CA ASP A 92 -11.81 -4.91 -7.78
C ASP A 92 -11.43 -6.14 -8.65
#